data_AF-A0A4Y4KC99-F1
#
_entry.id   AF-A0A4Y4KC99-F1
#
_cell.length_a   1.000
_cell.length_b   1.000
_cell.length_c   1.000
_cell.angle_alpha   90.00
_cell.angle_beta   90.00
_cell.angle_gamma   90.00
#
_symmetry.space_group_name_H-M   'P 1'
#
loop_
_entity.id
_entity.type
_entity.pdbx_description
1 polymer ?
#
loop_
_entity_poly.entity_id
_entity_poly.type
_entity_poly.pdbx_seq_one_letter_code
_entity_poly.pdbx_strand_id
1 'polypeptide(L)'
;MAGSPTARRRRLSIELKKLREKNALTCAQVGAALDWSGSKVNRMETGSGRVQPSDIDALCRFYDTGDELREFLKSLARQAKTRGWWQVHGSGVPEWFSIYIGLEQDASTLRQYQSEVLPGLVQTEAYARELHTCGSYMPPKDIDRAVRVRLERQSMLNAPGAPDCWFIVSEGAVRRVVGERELMRAQLERVLEAAEQPSVTLQVLPFDAGTCPTTGPFTMLGFPDPEDPDIVYRDGITDAMYLEGEPHVREYTRAFDELRAAALSPRRTIQLIKSVVKEYAR
;
A
#
# COMPACT_ATOMS: atom_id res chain seq x y z
N MET A 1 -7.34 -8.73 -18.78
CA MET A 1 -7.21 -7.41 -18.10
C MET A 1 -5.73 -7.21 -17.79
N ALA A 2 -5.21 -5.98 -17.84
CA ALA A 2 -3.80 -5.76 -17.54
C ALA A 2 -3.58 -5.89 -16.02
N GLY A 3 -3.00 -7.00 -15.56
CA GLY A 3 -2.63 -7.19 -14.15
C GLY A 3 -1.41 -6.34 -13.74
N SER A 4 -1.10 -6.31 -12.45
CA SER A 4 -0.15 -5.36 -11.84
C SER A 4 1.31 -5.75 -12.10
N PRO A 5 2.11 -4.93 -12.84
CA PRO A 5 3.55 -5.14 -12.96
C PRO A 5 4.25 -5.16 -11.60
N THR A 6 3.78 -4.34 -10.65
CA THR A 6 4.37 -4.24 -9.31
C THR A 6 4.07 -5.48 -8.46
N ALA A 7 2.83 -5.98 -8.48
CA ALA A 7 2.46 -7.21 -7.78
C ALA A 7 3.20 -8.42 -8.34
N ARG A 8 3.31 -8.52 -9.67
CA ARG A 8 4.04 -9.61 -10.35
C ARG A 8 5.53 -9.58 -10.08
N ARG A 9 6.16 -8.40 -10.03
CA ARG A 9 7.56 -8.25 -9.61
C ARG A 9 7.78 -8.74 -8.19
N ARG A 10 6.82 -8.44 -7.32
CA ARG A 10 6.89 -8.81 -5.90
C ARG A 10 6.72 -10.32 -5.72
N ARG A 11 5.72 -10.90 -6.38
CA ARG A 11 5.50 -12.36 -6.47
C ARG A 11 6.75 -13.07 -6.97
N LEU A 12 7.38 -12.56 -8.04
CA LEU A 12 8.64 -13.10 -8.54
C LEU A 12 9.73 -13.11 -7.46
N SER A 13 9.93 -11.98 -6.78
CA SER A 13 10.96 -11.83 -5.74
C SER A 13 10.76 -12.84 -4.59
N ILE A 14 9.51 -13.07 -4.20
CA ILE A 14 9.13 -14.04 -3.17
C ILE A 14 9.37 -15.48 -3.63
N GLU A 15 8.96 -15.85 -4.83
CA GLU A 15 9.17 -17.20 -5.35
C GLU A 15 10.67 -17.52 -5.51
N LEU A 16 11.48 -16.53 -5.94
CA LEU A 16 12.94 -16.68 -5.97
C LEU A 16 13.53 -16.89 -4.56
N LYS A 17 13.08 -16.12 -3.57
CA LYS A 17 13.50 -16.28 -2.17
C LYS A 17 13.11 -17.66 -1.62
N LYS A 18 11.87 -18.11 -1.88
CA LYS A 18 11.39 -19.45 -1.48
C LYS A 18 12.23 -20.56 -2.09
N LEU A 19 12.59 -20.44 -3.37
CA LEU A 19 13.48 -21.42 -4.03
C LEU A 19 14.84 -21.51 -3.32
N ARG A 20 15.44 -20.36 -2.97
CA ARG A 20 16.70 -20.35 -2.22
C ARG A 20 16.55 -20.97 -0.84
N GLU A 21 15.51 -20.59 -0.09
CA GLU A 21 15.27 -21.08 1.28
C GLU A 21 14.94 -22.58 1.32
N LYS A 22 14.17 -23.09 0.35
CA LYS A 22 13.89 -24.52 0.19
C LYS A 22 15.17 -25.36 0.00
N ASN A 23 16.18 -24.77 -0.64
CA ASN A 23 17.48 -25.38 -0.85
C ASN A 23 18.50 -25.06 0.28
N ALA A 24 18.07 -24.36 1.33
CA ALA A 24 18.89 -23.97 2.48
C ALA A 24 20.19 -23.22 2.14
N LEU A 25 20.19 -22.43 1.06
CA LEU A 25 21.36 -21.67 0.61
C LEU A 25 21.30 -20.19 1.02
N THR A 26 22.47 -19.58 1.20
CA THR A 26 22.63 -18.12 1.37
C THR A 26 22.74 -17.42 0.02
N CYS A 27 22.42 -16.12 -0.04
CA CYS A 27 22.59 -15.32 -1.26
C CYS A 27 24.05 -15.34 -1.77
N ALA A 28 25.02 -15.40 -0.86
CA ALA A 28 26.45 -15.48 -1.21
C ALA A 28 26.81 -16.81 -1.89
N GLN A 29 26.30 -17.94 -1.39
CA GLN A 29 26.53 -19.26 -2.00
C GLN A 29 25.90 -19.37 -3.39
N VAL A 30 24.66 -18.87 -3.55
CA VAL A 30 23.99 -18.82 -4.86
C VAL A 30 24.75 -17.92 -5.83
N GLY A 31 25.21 -16.75 -5.34
CA GLY A 31 26.04 -15.84 -6.12
C GLY A 31 27.30 -16.53 -6.62
N ALA A 32 28.07 -17.16 -5.71
CA ALA A 32 29.31 -17.86 -6.07
C ALA A 32 29.08 -18.99 -7.09
N ALA A 33 27.98 -19.75 -6.98
CA ALA A 33 27.69 -20.84 -7.90
C ALA A 33 27.28 -20.40 -9.31
N LEU A 34 26.81 -19.16 -9.48
CA LEU A 34 26.35 -18.59 -10.75
C LEU A 34 27.24 -17.47 -11.28
N ASP A 35 28.45 -17.32 -10.73
CA ASP A 35 29.38 -16.23 -11.04
C ASP A 35 28.76 -14.83 -10.88
N TRP A 36 27.90 -14.67 -9.87
CA TRP A 36 27.23 -13.43 -9.50
C TRP A 36 27.65 -12.94 -8.11
N SER A 37 27.47 -11.66 -7.83
CA SER A 37 27.59 -11.18 -6.45
C SER A 37 26.37 -11.60 -5.61
N GLY A 38 26.57 -11.92 -4.33
CA GLY A 38 25.47 -12.16 -3.40
C GLY A 38 24.50 -10.96 -3.31
N SER A 39 25.02 -9.74 -3.51
CA SER A 39 24.21 -8.52 -3.61
C SER A 39 23.32 -8.48 -4.86
N LYS A 40 23.67 -9.13 -5.97
CA LYS A 40 22.76 -9.31 -7.11
C LYS A 40 21.60 -10.21 -6.70
N VAL A 41 21.87 -11.36 -6.09
CA VAL A 41 20.85 -12.31 -5.62
C VAL A 41 19.90 -11.65 -4.64
N ASN A 42 20.43 -10.94 -3.63
CA ASN A 42 19.62 -10.22 -2.66
C ASN A 42 18.71 -9.16 -3.31
N ARG A 43 19.20 -8.42 -4.32
CA ARG A 43 18.37 -7.42 -5.03
C ARG A 43 17.24 -8.05 -5.83
N MET A 44 17.43 -9.25 -6.37
CA MET A 44 16.36 -10.00 -7.06
C MET A 44 15.30 -10.49 -6.07
N GLU A 45 15.70 -10.96 -4.89
CA GLU A 45 14.78 -11.46 -3.84
C GLU A 45 14.05 -10.36 -3.05
N THR A 46 14.58 -9.13 -3.07
CA THR A 46 13.96 -7.96 -2.42
C THR A 46 13.16 -7.09 -3.37
N GLY A 47 13.12 -7.42 -4.67
CA GLY A 47 12.40 -6.64 -5.68
C GLY A 47 13.03 -5.29 -6.01
N SER A 48 14.24 -5.00 -5.54
CA SER A 48 14.98 -3.76 -5.83
C SER A 48 15.78 -3.85 -7.15
N GLY A 49 16.16 -5.06 -7.57
CA GLY A 49 16.87 -5.33 -8.83
C GLY A 49 15.96 -5.64 -10.02
N ARG A 50 16.46 -5.40 -11.23
CA ARG A 50 15.84 -5.90 -12.46
C ARG A 50 16.17 -7.38 -12.63
N VAL A 51 15.17 -8.19 -12.92
CA VAL A 51 15.31 -9.63 -13.18
C VAL A 51 15.03 -9.89 -14.66
N GLN A 52 15.98 -10.50 -15.37
CA GLN A 52 15.80 -10.89 -16.77
C GLN A 52 15.36 -12.35 -16.86
N PRO A 53 14.65 -12.75 -17.93
CA PRO A 53 14.33 -14.16 -18.16
C PRO A 53 15.55 -15.09 -18.14
N SER A 54 16.73 -14.60 -18.56
CA SER A 54 17.98 -15.36 -18.49
C SER A 54 18.48 -15.58 -17.06
N ASP A 55 18.22 -14.65 -16.13
CA ASP A 55 18.54 -14.85 -14.72
C ASP A 55 17.65 -15.96 -14.13
N ILE A 56 16.38 -16.01 -14.55
CA ILE A 56 15.45 -17.08 -14.16
C ILE A 56 15.90 -18.43 -14.71
N ASP A 57 16.29 -18.51 -15.98
CA ASP A 57 16.80 -19.74 -16.58
C ASP A 57 18.01 -20.27 -15.81
N ALA A 58 18.95 -19.40 -15.43
CA ALA A 58 20.13 -19.78 -14.65
C ALA A 58 19.77 -20.29 -13.25
N LEU A 59 18.91 -19.58 -12.51
CA LEU A 59 18.47 -20.00 -11.18
C LEU A 59 17.66 -21.31 -11.23
N CYS A 60 16.76 -21.45 -12.19
CA CYS A 60 15.96 -22.66 -12.36
C CYS A 60 16.79 -23.88 -12.71
N ARG A 61 17.84 -23.73 -13.53
CA ARG A 61 18.80 -24.81 -13.80
C ARG A 61 19.63 -25.15 -12.56
N PHE A 62 20.06 -24.16 -11.81
CA PHE A 62 20.85 -24.35 -10.58
C PHE A 62 20.09 -25.09 -9.50
N TYR A 63 18.81 -24.77 -9.31
CA TYR A 63 17.94 -25.42 -8.33
C TYR A 63 17.22 -26.67 -8.84
N ASP A 64 17.51 -27.11 -10.06
CA ASP A 64 16.86 -28.24 -10.74
C ASP A 64 15.31 -28.15 -10.69
N THR A 65 14.76 -27.01 -11.09
CA THR A 65 13.31 -26.80 -11.15
C THR A 65 12.70 -27.29 -12.47
N GLY A 66 11.46 -27.78 -12.40
CA GLY A 66 10.69 -28.21 -13.57
C GLY A 66 10.33 -27.06 -14.52
N ASP A 67 10.07 -27.42 -15.79
CA ASP A 67 9.85 -26.45 -16.88
C ASP A 67 8.59 -25.58 -16.68
N GLU A 68 7.54 -26.11 -16.05
CA GLU A 68 6.33 -25.34 -15.73
C GLU A 68 6.64 -24.15 -14.80
N LEU A 69 7.35 -24.41 -13.70
CA LEU A 69 7.76 -23.36 -12.77
C LEU A 69 8.70 -22.36 -13.43
N ARG A 70 9.62 -22.83 -14.28
CA ARG A 70 10.55 -21.97 -15.01
C ARG A 70 9.82 -21.00 -15.94
N GLU A 71 8.88 -21.49 -16.75
CA GLU A 71 8.13 -20.62 -17.66
C GLU A 71 7.18 -19.67 -16.93
N PHE A 72 6.60 -20.12 -15.80
CA PHE A 72 5.85 -19.26 -14.90
C PHE A 72 6.70 -18.10 -14.35
N LEU A 73 7.89 -18.38 -13.80
CA LEU A 73 8.77 -17.31 -13.29
C LEU A 73 9.25 -16.36 -14.40
N LYS A 74 9.47 -16.87 -15.61
CA LYS A 74 9.82 -16.04 -16.78
C LYS A 74 8.66 -15.15 -17.22
N SER A 75 7.42 -15.63 -17.14
CA SER A 75 6.24 -14.81 -17.47
C SER A 75 6.14 -13.61 -16.50
N LEU A 76 6.32 -13.84 -15.19
CA LEU A 76 6.38 -12.78 -14.19
C LEU A 76 7.50 -11.78 -14.48
N ALA A 77 8.72 -12.24 -14.79
CA ALA A 77 9.86 -11.35 -15.10
C ALA A 77 9.62 -10.48 -16.33
N ARG A 78 8.94 -11.00 -17.36
CA ARG A 78 8.59 -10.23 -18.58
C ARG A 78 7.56 -9.13 -18.28
N GLN A 79 6.63 -9.40 -17.38
CA GLN A 79 5.49 -8.54 -17.05
C GLN A 79 5.81 -7.53 -15.93
N ALA A 80 6.86 -7.77 -15.15
CA ALA A 80 7.32 -6.94 -14.02
C ALA A 80 7.99 -5.60 -14.38
N LYS A 81 7.82 -5.10 -15.62
CA LYS A 81 8.47 -3.86 -16.06
C LYS A 81 7.70 -2.64 -15.54
N THR A 82 8.27 -1.94 -14.57
CA THR A 82 7.71 -0.64 -14.14
C THR A 82 8.79 0.41 -13.95
N ARG A 83 8.56 1.59 -14.56
CA ARG A 83 9.21 2.85 -14.19
C ARG A 83 8.08 3.79 -13.77
N GLY A 84 7.81 3.84 -12.47
CA GLY A 84 6.70 4.63 -11.92
C GLY A 84 6.97 6.12 -12.00
N TRP A 85 5.92 6.93 -12.16
CA TRP A 85 6.01 8.39 -12.22
C TRP A 85 6.65 8.96 -10.93
N TRP A 86 6.40 8.35 -9.78
CA TRP A 86 6.89 8.80 -8.47
C TRP A 86 8.41 8.74 -8.33
N GLN A 87 9.09 7.95 -9.18
CA GLN A 87 10.56 7.84 -9.18
C GLN A 87 11.25 9.17 -9.55
N VAL A 88 10.54 10.12 -10.17
CA VAL A 88 11.07 11.47 -10.44
C VAL A 88 11.25 12.31 -9.17
N HIS A 89 10.56 11.95 -8.08
CA HIS A 89 10.55 12.71 -6.83
C HIS A 89 11.66 12.28 -5.84
N GLY A 90 12.47 11.27 -6.19
CA GLY A 90 13.71 10.91 -5.49
C GLY A 90 13.53 10.71 -3.98
N SER A 91 14.32 11.46 -3.19
CA SER A 91 14.36 11.40 -1.70
C SER A 91 13.04 11.72 -0.99
N GLY A 92 12.03 12.28 -1.69
CA GLY A 92 10.71 12.54 -1.11
C GLY A 92 9.84 11.29 -0.94
N VAL A 93 10.27 10.14 -1.47
CA VAL A 93 9.57 8.87 -1.36
C VAL A 93 10.52 7.82 -0.80
N PRO A 94 10.30 7.32 0.43
CA PRO A 94 11.07 6.21 0.95
C PRO A 94 10.97 4.98 0.04
N GLU A 95 12.06 4.22 -0.10
CA GLU A 95 12.08 3.03 -0.99
C GLU A 95 10.99 2.02 -0.63
N TRP A 96 10.76 1.82 0.68
CA TRP A 96 9.69 0.94 1.17
C TRP A 96 8.29 1.43 0.77
N PHE A 97 8.09 2.73 0.56
CA PHE A 97 6.80 3.32 0.16
C PHE A 97 6.60 3.32 -1.36
N SER A 98 7.70 3.43 -2.11
CA SER A 98 7.71 3.38 -3.59
C SER A 98 7.02 2.12 -4.14
N ILE A 99 7.17 0.98 -3.46
CA ILE A 99 6.51 -0.27 -3.84
C ILE A 99 4.99 -0.16 -3.67
N TYR A 100 4.54 0.39 -2.54
CA TYR A 100 3.11 0.58 -2.26
C TYR A 100 2.45 1.46 -3.32
N ILE A 101 3.07 2.56 -3.75
CA ILE A 101 2.52 3.44 -4.79
C ILE A 101 2.26 2.66 -6.09
N GLY A 102 3.19 1.78 -6.47
CA GLY A 102 3.03 0.95 -7.67
C GLY A 102 1.93 -0.10 -7.54
N LEU A 103 1.70 -0.65 -6.34
CA LEU A 103 0.59 -1.57 -6.10
C LEU A 103 -0.74 -0.83 -6.04
N GLU A 104 -0.78 0.33 -5.38
CA GLU A 104 -1.96 1.19 -5.27
C GLU A 104 -2.45 1.61 -6.66
N GLN A 105 -1.55 1.99 -7.56
CA GLN A 105 -1.91 2.39 -8.93
C GLN A 105 -2.55 1.27 -9.76
N ASP A 106 -2.17 0.02 -9.51
CA ASP A 106 -2.67 -1.13 -10.28
C ASP A 106 -3.86 -1.84 -9.60
N ALA A 107 -4.25 -1.39 -8.40
CA ALA A 107 -5.34 -1.99 -7.64
C ALA A 107 -6.70 -1.67 -8.28
N SER A 108 -7.61 -2.65 -8.30
CA SER A 108 -9.02 -2.46 -8.62
C SER A 108 -9.89 -2.29 -7.38
N THR A 109 -9.42 -2.74 -6.22
CA THR A 109 -10.07 -2.51 -4.93
C THR A 109 -9.04 -2.11 -3.88
N LEU A 110 -9.40 -1.16 -3.01
CA LEU A 110 -8.56 -0.70 -1.92
C LEU A 110 -9.38 -0.63 -0.64
N ARG A 111 -9.06 -1.47 0.34
CA ARG A 111 -9.74 -1.50 1.64
C ARG A 111 -8.75 -1.07 2.72
N GLN A 112 -9.03 -0.01 3.44
CA GLN A 112 -8.07 0.55 4.38
C GLN A 112 -8.72 0.87 5.73
N TYR A 113 -8.05 0.43 6.79
CA TYR A 113 -8.34 0.85 8.16
C TYR A 113 -7.28 1.83 8.64
N GLN A 114 -7.71 2.95 9.23
CA GLN A 114 -6.82 3.92 9.86
C GLN A 114 -7.28 4.22 11.29
N SER A 115 -6.37 4.10 12.26
CA SER A 115 -6.66 4.36 13.68
C SER A 115 -6.39 5.79 14.12
N GLU A 116 -5.38 6.46 13.55
CA GLU A 116 -4.86 7.73 14.09
C GLU A 116 -4.89 8.92 13.13
N VAL A 117 -4.93 8.67 11.82
CA VAL A 117 -4.87 9.70 10.78
C VAL A 117 -5.86 9.39 9.66
N LEU A 118 -6.29 10.41 8.91
CA LEU A 118 -7.17 10.19 7.76
C LEU A 118 -6.42 9.51 6.58
N PRO A 119 -7.10 8.70 5.74
CA PRO A 119 -6.50 8.04 4.58
C PRO A 119 -5.77 9.01 3.65
N GLY A 120 -4.56 8.64 3.20
CA GLY A 120 -3.72 9.50 2.37
C GLY A 120 -4.38 9.96 1.07
N LEU A 121 -5.33 9.17 0.55
CA LEU A 121 -6.06 9.47 -0.68
C LEU A 121 -7.14 10.56 -0.52
N VAL A 122 -7.47 10.95 0.72
CA VAL A 122 -8.47 11.99 1.02
C VAL A 122 -7.87 13.16 1.82
N GLN A 123 -6.53 13.25 1.90
CA GLN A 123 -5.84 14.33 2.61
C GLN A 123 -5.75 15.61 1.79
N THR A 124 -5.85 16.75 2.43
CA THR A 124 -5.51 18.07 1.87
C THR A 124 -3.99 18.25 1.87
N GLU A 125 -3.51 19.22 1.08
CA GLU A 125 -2.08 19.57 1.09
C GLU A 125 -1.59 19.96 2.49
N ALA A 126 -2.34 20.83 3.18
CA ALA A 126 -1.99 21.33 4.50
C ALA A 126 -1.89 20.19 5.52
N TYR A 127 -2.86 19.27 5.54
CA TYR A 127 -2.85 18.12 6.43
C TYR A 127 -1.67 17.18 6.15
N ALA A 128 -1.41 16.86 4.88
CA ALA A 128 -0.28 16.00 4.51
C ALA A 128 1.06 16.65 4.89
N ARG A 129 1.20 17.96 4.67
CA ARG A 129 2.40 18.74 5.03
C ARG A 129 2.64 18.75 6.54
N GLU A 130 1.59 18.94 7.32
CA GLU A 130 1.67 18.95 8.79
C GLU A 130 2.16 17.60 9.33
N LEU A 131 1.61 16.49 8.83
CA LEU A 131 2.06 15.15 9.21
C LEU A 131 3.54 14.91 8.87
N HIS A 132 4.00 15.34 7.70
CA HIS A 132 5.40 15.18 7.32
C HIS A 132 6.36 16.08 8.12
N THR A 133 5.89 17.25 8.56
CA THR A 133 6.65 18.18 9.40
C THR A 133 6.82 17.62 10.82
N CYS A 134 5.77 17.04 11.39
CA CYS A 134 5.79 16.48 12.74
C CYS A 134 6.47 15.09 12.81
N GLY A 135 6.18 14.19 11.86
CA GLY A 135 6.47 12.76 12.02
C GLY A 135 7.76 12.25 11.38
N SER A 136 8.41 13.01 10.48
CA SER A 136 9.49 12.44 9.65
C SER A 136 10.83 13.15 9.70
N TYR A 137 10.99 14.23 10.50
CA TYR A 137 12.21 15.06 10.57
C TYR A 137 12.88 15.28 9.20
N MET A 138 12.07 15.42 8.14
CA MET A 138 12.58 15.56 6.78
C MET A 138 13.03 17.01 6.54
N PRO A 139 14.08 17.23 5.73
CA PRO A 139 14.38 18.56 5.23
C PRO A 139 13.18 19.17 4.49
N PRO A 140 12.94 20.50 4.55
CA PRO A 140 11.77 21.13 3.92
C PRO A 140 11.56 20.78 2.43
N LYS A 141 12.65 20.70 1.66
CA LYS A 141 12.63 20.31 0.24
C LYS A 141 12.09 18.89 -0.01
N ASP A 142 12.26 17.97 0.95
CA ASP A 142 11.80 16.60 0.86
C ASP A 142 10.33 16.49 1.30
N ILE A 143 9.90 17.35 2.24
CA ILE A 143 8.47 17.52 2.59
C ILE A 143 7.68 17.98 1.36
N ASP A 144 8.14 19.00 0.63
CA ASP A 144 7.45 19.47 -0.59
C ASP A 144 7.31 18.36 -1.64
N ARG A 145 8.33 17.51 -1.77
CA ARG A 145 8.29 16.36 -2.68
C ARG A 145 7.30 15.30 -2.21
N ALA A 146 7.33 14.95 -0.92
CA ALA A 146 6.41 13.98 -0.33
C ALA A 146 4.94 14.43 -0.45
N VAL A 147 4.68 15.72 -0.22
CA VAL A 147 3.36 16.34 -0.39
C VAL A 147 2.91 16.32 -1.85
N ARG A 148 3.77 16.65 -2.81
CA ARG A 148 3.44 16.53 -4.24
C ARG A 148 3.08 15.09 -4.62
N VAL A 149 3.87 14.12 -4.18
CA VAL A 149 3.58 12.69 -4.40
C VAL A 149 2.24 12.30 -3.78
N ARG A 150 1.93 12.79 -2.57
CA ARG A 150 0.64 12.57 -1.91
C ARG A 150 -0.53 13.04 -2.78
N LEU A 151 -0.45 14.26 -3.30
CA LEU A 151 -1.51 14.85 -4.11
C LEU A 151 -1.64 14.18 -5.49
N GLU A 152 -0.52 13.85 -6.12
CA GLU A 152 -0.50 13.18 -7.42
C GLU A 152 -1.15 11.79 -7.34
N ARG A 153 -0.95 11.05 -6.24
CA ARG A 153 -1.64 9.77 -5.97
C ARG A 153 -3.15 9.90 -5.93
N GLN A 154 -3.70 11.00 -5.40
CA GLN A 154 -5.15 11.19 -5.27
C GLN A 154 -5.87 11.28 -6.61
N SER A 155 -5.15 11.63 -7.69
CA SER A 155 -5.73 11.71 -9.03
C SER A 155 -6.37 10.40 -9.48
N MET A 156 -5.92 9.25 -8.95
CA MET A 156 -6.46 7.93 -9.25
C MET A 156 -7.95 7.80 -8.90
N LEU A 157 -8.43 8.51 -7.88
CA LEU A 157 -9.84 8.45 -7.47
C LEU A 157 -10.77 9.07 -8.52
N ASN A 158 -10.25 9.99 -9.34
CA ASN A 158 -11.00 10.68 -10.38
C ASN A 158 -10.75 10.09 -11.78
N ALA A 159 -9.93 9.05 -11.91
CA ALA A 159 -9.58 8.45 -13.18
C ALA A 159 -10.67 7.49 -13.70
N PRO A 160 -10.82 7.31 -15.02
CA PRO A 160 -11.63 6.21 -15.56
C PRO A 160 -11.10 4.86 -15.05
N GLY A 161 -11.98 4.06 -14.46
CA GLY A 161 -11.58 2.80 -13.82
C GLY A 161 -10.90 2.99 -12.45
N ALA A 162 -11.21 4.08 -11.74
CA ALA A 162 -10.81 4.28 -10.35
C ALA A 162 -11.13 3.03 -9.50
N PRO A 163 -10.25 2.67 -8.54
CA PRO A 163 -10.51 1.52 -7.69
C PRO A 163 -11.70 1.75 -6.78
N ASP A 164 -12.39 0.66 -6.44
CA ASP A 164 -13.38 0.66 -5.36
C ASP A 164 -12.65 0.80 -4.02
N CYS A 165 -12.71 2.00 -3.46
CA CYS A 165 -12.08 2.38 -2.21
C CYS A 165 -13.06 2.24 -1.03
N TRP A 166 -12.69 1.48 -0.01
CA TRP A 166 -13.41 1.38 1.26
C TRP A 166 -12.51 1.81 2.42
N PHE A 167 -12.79 2.98 2.96
CA PHE A 167 -12.08 3.54 4.10
C PHE A 167 -12.89 3.34 5.38
N ILE A 168 -12.27 2.71 6.37
CA ILE A 168 -12.75 2.69 7.75
C ILE A 168 -11.76 3.48 8.59
N VAL A 169 -12.23 4.53 9.25
CA VAL A 169 -11.39 5.38 10.11
C VAL A 169 -11.91 5.33 11.54
N SER A 170 -11.03 5.28 12.53
CA SER A 170 -11.42 5.48 13.92
C SER A 170 -12.01 6.87 14.12
N GLU A 171 -13.01 7.01 15.00
CA GLU A 171 -13.49 8.32 15.45
C GLU A 171 -12.34 9.18 16.02
N GLY A 172 -11.30 8.55 16.57
CA GLY A 172 -10.07 9.22 16.99
C GLY A 172 -9.36 9.95 15.84
N ALA A 173 -9.29 9.35 14.65
CA ALA A 173 -8.69 9.98 13.47
C ALA A 173 -9.50 11.18 12.95
N VAL A 174 -10.82 11.20 13.20
CA VAL A 174 -11.71 12.31 12.84
C VAL A 174 -11.61 13.45 13.86
N ARG A 175 -11.45 13.12 15.14
CA ARG A 175 -11.47 14.10 16.25
C ARG A 175 -10.10 14.62 16.68
N ARG A 176 -9.01 13.95 16.31
CA ARG A 176 -7.67 14.43 16.63
C ARG A 176 -7.31 15.59 15.72
N VAL A 177 -7.04 16.74 16.33
CA VAL A 177 -6.58 17.92 15.60
C VAL A 177 -5.14 17.68 15.12
N VAL A 178 -4.94 17.78 13.81
CA VAL A 178 -3.63 17.83 13.16
C VAL A 178 -3.36 19.28 12.79
N GLY A 179 -2.25 19.83 13.27
CA GLY A 179 -1.95 21.26 13.16
C GLY A 179 -2.93 22.07 14.01
N GLU A 180 -3.83 22.80 13.35
CA GLU A 180 -4.83 23.65 13.99
C GLU A 180 -6.26 23.30 13.59
N ARG A 181 -7.24 23.86 14.32
CA ARG A 181 -8.68 23.56 14.11
C ARG A 181 -9.15 23.94 12.71
N GLU A 182 -8.67 25.05 12.16
CA GLU A 182 -9.05 25.51 10.81
C GLU A 182 -8.56 24.52 9.75
N LEU A 183 -7.30 24.08 9.83
CA LEU A 183 -6.73 23.04 8.97
C LEU A 183 -7.52 21.74 9.09
N MET A 184 -7.76 21.27 10.32
CA MET A 184 -8.50 20.03 10.55
C MET A 184 -9.94 20.12 10.01
N ARG A 185 -10.58 21.28 10.13
CA ARG A 185 -11.90 21.52 9.54
C ARG A 185 -11.88 21.41 8.02
N ALA A 186 -10.96 22.09 7.35
CA ALA A 186 -10.80 22.01 5.90
C ALA A 186 -10.50 20.58 5.43
N GLN A 187 -9.71 19.85 6.21
CA GLN A 187 -9.46 18.43 5.99
C GLN A 187 -10.75 17.58 6.06
N LEU A 188 -11.59 17.78 7.07
CA LEU A 188 -12.84 17.04 7.20
C LEU A 188 -13.86 17.42 6.11
N GLU A 189 -13.88 18.67 5.67
CA GLU A 189 -14.67 19.11 4.50
C GLU A 189 -14.22 18.35 3.23
N ARG A 190 -12.91 18.22 2.98
CA ARG A 190 -12.37 17.41 1.87
C ARG A 190 -12.74 15.92 1.96
N VAL A 191 -12.81 15.37 3.16
CA VAL A 191 -13.26 13.98 3.39
C VAL A 191 -14.73 13.81 3.02
N LEU A 192 -15.57 14.79 3.36
CA LEU A 192 -16.98 14.80 2.96
C LEU A 192 -17.13 14.82 1.44
N GLU A 193 -16.37 15.66 0.74
CA GLU A 193 -16.33 15.70 -0.74
C GLU A 193 -15.88 14.36 -1.34
N ALA A 194 -14.85 13.72 -0.78
CA ALA A 194 -14.39 12.42 -1.25
C ALA A 194 -15.47 11.34 -1.11
N ALA A 195 -16.26 11.38 -0.04
CA ALA A 195 -17.33 10.43 0.21
C ALA A 195 -18.57 10.61 -0.70
N GLU A 196 -18.61 11.66 -1.53
CA GLU A 196 -19.62 11.82 -2.58
C GLU A 196 -19.27 11.04 -3.86
N GLN A 197 -18.03 10.55 -3.98
CA GLN A 197 -17.59 9.78 -5.15
C GLN A 197 -18.18 8.36 -5.14
N PRO A 198 -18.70 7.85 -6.27
CA PRO A 198 -19.31 6.52 -6.33
C PRO A 198 -18.38 5.37 -5.96
N SER A 199 -17.09 5.52 -6.25
CA SER A 199 -16.04 4.53 -5.96
C SER A 199 -15.50 4.63 -4.52
N VAL A 200 -16.01 5.54 -3.69
CA VAL A 200 -15.51 5.77 -2.33
C VAL A 200 -16.60 5.47 -1.30
N THR A 201 -16.35 4.48 -0.47
CA THR A 201 -17.12 4.22 0.75
C THR A 201 -16.31 4.64 1.97
N LEU A 202 -16.88 5.50 2.81
CA LEU A 202 -16.28 5.94 4.07
C LEU A 202 -17.15 5.55 5.26
N GLN A 203 -16.53 4.93 6.26
CA GLN A 203 -17.14 4.62 7.54
C GLN A 203 -16.27 5.07 8.71
N VAL A 204 -16.90 5.52 9.78
CA VAL A 204 -16.24 5.80 11.06
C VAL A 204 -16.50 4.66 12.02
N LEU A 205 -15.45 4.10 12.61
CA LEU A 205 -15.53 3.20 13.75
C LEU A 205 -15.66 4.05 15.03
N PRO A 206 -16.85 4.11 15.64
CA PRO A 206 -17.10 4.98 16.80
C PRO A 206 -16.41 4.44 18.06
N PHE A 207 -16.20 5.29 19.06
CA PHE A 207 -15.54 4.87 20.30
C PHE A 207 -16.32 3.79 21.09
N ASP A 208 -17.63 3.69 20.88
CA ASP A 208 -18.50 2.71 21.51
C ASP A 208 -18.73 1.45 20.65
N ALA A 209 -17.96 1.26 19.58
CA ALA A 209 -18.06 0.09 18.68
C ALA A 209 -17.67 -1.25 19.32
N GLY A 210 -17.15 -1.24 20.55
CA GLY A 210 -16.60 -2.41 21.22
C GLY A 210 -15.13 -2.64 20.90
N THR A 211 -14.66 -3.88 21.06
CA THR A 211 -13.25 -4.23 20.87
C THR A 211 -12.86 -4.17 19.40
N CYS A 212 -11.85 -3.36 19.08
CA CYS A 212 -11.29 -3.29 17.73
C CYS A 212 -10.54 -4.61 17.40
N PRO A 213 -10.87 -5.30 16.30
CA PRO A 213 -10.30 -6.62 15.96
C PRO A 213 -8.88 -6.53 15.35
N THR A 214 -8.23 -5.36 15.38
CA THR A 214 -6.90 -5.12 14.82
C THR A 214 -6.00 -4.37 15.79
N THR A 215 -4.69 -4.61 15.69
CA THR A 215 -3.65 -3.96 16.48
C THR A 215 -3.13 -2.65 15.87
N GLY A 216 -3.56 -2.29 14.66
CA GLY A 216 -3.12 -1.07 13.98
C GLY A 216 -3.73 -0.88 12.59
N PRO A 217 -3.29 0.17 11.86
CA PRO A 217 -3.74 0.44 10.50
C PRO A 217 -3.22 -0.63 9.54
N PHE A 218 -3.99 -0.88 8.47
CA PHE A 218 -3.58 -1.74 7.36
C PHE A 218 -4.36 -1.37 6.10
N THR A 219 -3.82 -1.75 4.95
CA THR A 219 -4.45 -1.58 3.64
C THR A 219 -4.46 -2.92 2.92
N MET A 220 -5.59 -3.33 2.36
CA MET A 220 -5.70 -4.49 1.48
C MET A 220 -5.87 -3.97 0.05
N LEU A 221 -5.01 -4.44 -0.84
CA LEU A 221 -5.02 -4.12 -2.26
C LEU A 221 -5.45 -5.38 -3.02
N GLY A 222 -6.52 -5.26 -3.79
CA GLY A 222 -6.99 -6.30 -4.70
C GLY A 222 -6.81 -5.87 -6.15
N PHE A 223 -6.56 -6.84 -7.02
CA PHE A 223 -6.16 -6.61 -8.41
C PHE A 223 -7.20 -7.16 -9.40
N PRO A 224 -7.29 -6.59 -10.62
CA PRO A 224 -8.31 -6.99 -11.59
C PRO A 224 -8.04 -8.37 -12.21
N ASP A 225 -6.80 -8.85 -12.16
CA ASP A 225 -6.41 -10.18 -12.63
C ASP A 225 -6.53 -11.19 -11.46
N PRO A 226 -7.41 -12.20 -11.55
CA PRO A 226 -7.55 -13.21 -10.48
C PRO A 226 -6.27 -13.99 -10.18
N GLU A 227 -5.31 -14.00 -11.10
CA GLU A 227 -4.00 -14.62 -10.86
C GLU A 227 -3.09 -13.76 -9.99
N ASP A 228 -3.36 -12.44 -9.87
CA ASP A 228 -2.62 -11.53 -9.00
C ASP A 228 -3.25 -11.59 -7.59
N PRO A 229 -2.55 -12.15 -6.57
CA PRO A 229 -3.14 -12.30 -5.25
C PRO A 229 -3.31 -10.94 -4.56
N ASP A 230 -4.35 -10.82 -3.73
CA ASP A 230 -4.53 -9.69 -2.83
C ASP A 230 -3.30 -9.53 -1.92
N ILE A 231 -2.96 -8.27 -1.62
CA ILE A 231 -1.80 -7.91 -0.80
C ILE A 231 -2.27 -7.09 0.39
N VAL A 232 -1.81 -7.46 1.59
CA VAL A 232 -1.98 -6.62 2.79
C VAL A 232 -0.72 -5.80 3.01
N TYR A 233 -0.87 -4.50 3.12
CA TYR A 233 0.17 -3.54 3.40
C TYR A 233 0.03 -2.95 4.80
N ARG A 234 1.15 -2.86 5.51
CA ARG A 234 1.31 -2.20 6.82
C ARG A 234 2.61 -1.43 6.84
N ASP A 235 2.59 -0.20 7.29
CA ASP A 235 3.79 0.63 7.46
C ASP A 235 4.11 0.90 8.93
N GLY A 236 5.41 1.06 9.17
CA GLY A 236 5.98 1.64 10.37
C GLY A 236 6.63 2.98 10.05
N ILE A 237 7.41 3.51 11.00
CA ILE A 237 8.09 4.80 10.82
C ILE A 237 9.19 4.69 9.75
N THR A 238 9.87 3.55 9.67
CA THR A 238 11.06 3.36 8.83
C THR A 238 10.94 2.22 7.83
N ASP A 239 9.86 1.44 7.89
CA ASP A 239 9.68 0.22 7.11
C ASP A 239 8.23 -0.01 6.70
N ALA A 240 8.02 -1.05 5.90
CA ALA A 240 6.70 -1.56 5.61
C ALA A 240 6.74 -3.08 5.42
N MET A 241 5.65 -3.72 5.82
CA MET A 241 5.36 -5.12 5.59
C MET A 241 4.32 -5.23 4.48
N TYR A 242 4.55 -6.16 3.57
CA TYR A 242 3.57 -6.59 2.59
C TYR A 242 3.38 -8.09 2.79
N LEU A 243 2.17 -8.46 3.23
CA LEU A 243 1.80 -9.83 3.50
C LEU A 243 1.01 -10.36 2.31
N GLU A 244 1.42 -11.52 1.86
CA GLU A 244 0.91 -12.17 0.66
C GLU A 244 0.57 -13.62 0.99
N GLY A 245 -0.36 -14.19 0.24
CA GLY A 245 -0.80 -15.57 0.42
C GLY A 245 -2.06 -15.70 1.27
N GLU A 246 -2.79 -16.79 0.98
CA GLU A 246 -4.15 -17.02 1.48
C GLU A 246 -4.29 -16.93 3.01
N PRO A 247 -3.37 -17.49 3.85
CA PRO A 247 -3.55 -17.44 5.30
C PRO A 247 -3.54 -16.01 5.86
N HIS A 248 -2.63 -15.16 5.37
CA HIS A 248 -2.55 -13.78 5.84
C HIS A 248 -3.72 -12.95 5.33
N VAL A 249 -3.98 -13.00 4.02
CA VAL A 249 -5.08 -12.23 3.40
C VAL A 249 -6.41 -12.59 4.05
N ARG A 250 -6.69 -13.87 4.31
CA ARG A 250 -7.93 -14.33 4.91
C ARG A 250 -8.17 -13.74 6.31
N GLU A 251 -7.15 -13.71 7.17
CA GLU A 251 -7.30 -13.13 8.51
C GLU A 251 -7.54 -11.60 8.46
N TYR A 252 -6.85 -10.89 7.56
CA TYR A 252 -7.10 -9.46 7.38
C TYR A 252 -8.46 -9.16 6.75
N THR A 253 -8.94 -10.00 5.84
CA THR A 253 -10.31 -9.90 5.29
C THR A 253 -11.33 -10.04 6.40
N ARG A 254 -11.17 -11.05 7.28
CA ARG A 254 -12.03 -11.25 8.44
C ARG A 254 -12.01 -10.04 9.37
N ALA A 255 -10.83 -9.53 9.72
CA ALA A 255 -10.71 -8.35 10.56
C ALA A 255 -11.37 -7.11 9.92
N PHE A 256 -11.23 -6.93 8.61
CA PHE A 256 -11.88 -5.84 7.87
C PHE A 256 -13.41 -5.98 7.86
N ASP A 257 -13.93 -7.20 7.68
CA ASP A 257 -15.37 -7.46 7.71
C ASP A 257 -15.96 -7.22 9.11
N GLU A 258 -15.24 -7.57 10.17
CA GLU A 258 -15.60 -7.29 11.57
C GLU A 258 -15.60 -5.77 11.83
N LEU A 259 -14.57 -5.04 11.37
CA LEU A 259 -14.52 -3.57 11.42
C LEU A 259 -15.71 -2.95 10.68
N ARG A 260 -16.02 -3.44 9.47
CA ARG A 260 -17.13 -2.95 8.65
C ARG A 260 -18.47 -3.12 9.36
N ALA A 261 -18.67 -4.26 10.01
CA ALA A 261 -19.90 -4.56 10.74
C ALA A 261 -20.08 -3.67 11.98
N ALA A 262 -18.97 -3.31 12.66
CA ALA A 262 -18.99 -2.45 13.84
C ALA A 262 -19.02 -0.95 13.50
N ALA A 263 -18.51 -0.54 12.33
CA ALA A 263 -18.45 0.84 11.93
C ALA A 263 -19.84 1.43 11.58
N LEU A 264 -19.98 2.74 11.75
CA LEU A 264 -21.18 3.48 11.37
C LEU A 264 -21.48 3.30 9.88
N SER A 265 -22.76 3.17 9.54
CA SER A 265 -23.21 3.23 8.13
C SER A 265 -22.68 4.52 7.46
N PRO A 266 -22.43 4.53 6.13
CA PRO A 266 -21.94 5.72 5.44
C PRO A 266 -22.75 6.99 5.76
N ARG A 267 -24.09 6.89 5.81
CA ARG A 267 -24.95 8.03 6.17
C ARG A 267 -24.69 8.58 7.58
N ARG A 268 -24.54 7.71 8.58
CA ARG A 268 -24.24 8.10 9.97
C ARG A 268 -22.81 8.64 10.11
N THR A 269 -21.87 8.10 9.34
CA THR A 269 -20.50 8.61 9.23
C THR A 269 -20.48 10.06 8.76
N ILE A 270 -21.21 10.39 7.69
CA ILE A 270 -21.34 11.76 7.20
C ILE A 270 -21.95 12.70 8.25
N GLN A 271 -22.94 12.23 9.01
CA GLN A 271 -23.56 13.01 10.09
C GLN A 271 -22.56 13.33 11.21
N LEU A 272 -21.77 12.33 11.63
CA LEU A 272 -20.73 12.50 12.65
C LEU A 272 -19.62 13.45 12.17
N ILE A 273 -19.12 13.30 10.95
CA ILE A 273 -18.09 14.21 10.43
C ILE A 273 -18.63 15.65 10.35
N LYS A 274 -19.87 15.85 9.89
CA LYS A 274 -20.52 17.17 9.87
C LYS A 274 -20.70 17.77 11.26
N SER A 275 -20.90 16.97 12.32
CA SER A 275 -20.97 17.50 13.68
C SER A 275 -19.59 17.97 14.16
N VAL A 276 -18.53 17.18 13.91
CA VAL A 276 -17.15 17.54 14.27
C VAL A 276 -16.69 18.81 13.52
N VAL A 277 -17.01 18.95 12.23
CA VAL A 277 -16.74 20.17 11.45
C VAL A 277 -17.36 21.41 12.11
N LYS A 278 -18.60 21.31 12.63
CA LYS A 278 -19.26 22.41 13.34
C LYS A 278 -18.63 22.71 14.70
N GLU A 279 -18.09 21.71 15.39
CA GLU A 279 -17.35 21.88 16.65
C GLU A 279 -16.07 22.71 16.44
N TYR A 280 -15.39 22.56 15.30
CA TYR A 280 -14.18 23.31 14.96
C TYR A 280 -14.44 24.71 14.37
N ALA A 281 -15.68 25.01 13.99
CA ALA A 281 -16.08 26.35 13.54
C ALA A 281 -16.37 27.32 14.71
N ARG A 282 -16.31 26.84 15.95
CA ARG A 282 -16.51 27.60 17.19
C ARG A 282 -15.18 27.85 17.89
#